data_AF-A0A2S4LP97-F1
#
_entry.id   AF-A0A2S4LP97-F1
#
_cell.length_a   1.000
_cell.length_b   1.000
_cell.length_c   1.000
_cell.angle_alpha   90.00
_cell.angle_beta   90.00
_cell.angle_gamma   90.00
#
_symmetry.space_group_name_H-M   'P 1'
#
loop_
_entity.id
_entity.type
_entity.pdbx_description
1 polymer ?
#
loop_
_entity_poly.entity_id
_entity_poly.type
_entity_poly.pdbx_seq_one_letter_code
_entity_poly.pdbx_strand_id
1 'polypeptide(L)'
;MPALPAFSAPWRDRAGRVSGLKLATFLLALAPGLWLAGAYAADALGAKPITALLHGTGEWAVRFLMLSLAVTPLRRIAHAPKLILVRRMLGLTVLAYGLIHLMLYVVDQNFVLTKVVSEIVSRIYLTIGFVALLGLVVLGVTSTDGMIRRLGKAWPRLHKTVYVIAILGLIHYYLQAKIDVSDPVFWTGAFLLLMGHRAMQRLGWPSNPLTLVGLAVVATLVTALLEAAWYGVASGIPASLVLSANLDVPDTIRPAWWVLALGLAVPILNAVRARMDKSGRGKPKPAPAPRPAPAREAVAAR
;
A
#
# COMPACT_ATOMS: atom_id res chain seq x y z
N MET A 1 -27.43 5.03 -24.46
CA MET A 1 -26.80 5.00 -23.11
C MET A 1 -26.74 6.42 -22.61
N PRO A 2 -27.34 6.78 -21.46
CA PRO A 2 -27.26 8.15 -20.97
C PRO A 2 -25.80 8.52 -20.75
N ALA A 3 -25.42 9.70 -21.28
CA ALA A 3 -24.07 10.24 -21.12
C ALA A 3 -23.74 10.30 -19.63
N LEU A 4 -22.64 9.65 -19.23
CA LEU A 4 -22.15 9.76 -17.85
C LEU A 4 -21.85 11.24 -17.58
N PRO A 5 -22.23 11.80 -16.42
CA PRO A 5 -21.93 13.19 -16.09
C PRO A 5 -20.41 13.43 -16.15
N ALA A 6 -20.02 14.61 -16.64
CA ALA A 6 -18.62 15.00 -16.87
C ALA A 6 -17.72 14.86 -15.62
N PHE A 7 -18.32 14.84 -14.43
CA PHE A 7 -17.65 14.54 -13.17
C PHE A 7 -18.51 13.56 -12.34
N SER A 8 -17.94 12.39 -12.02
CA SER A 8 -18.53 11.47 -11.03
C SER A 8 -17.73 11.57 -9.74
N ALA A 9 -18.42 11.82 -8.63
CA ALA A 9 -17.77 11.94 -7.34
C ALA A 9 -16.93 10.68 -7.01
N PRO A 10 -15.74 10.82 -6.40
CA PRO A 10 -14.80 9.72 -6.24
C PRO A 10 -15.36 8.55 -5.43
N TRP A 11 -16.36 8.77 -4.57
CA TRP A 11 -17.04 7.74 -3.78
C TRP A 11 -18.18 6.99 -4.51
N ARG A 12 -18.50 7.33 -5.78
CA ARG A 12 -19.57 6.67 -6.54
C ARG A 12 -19.09 5.49 -7.41
N ASP A 13 -19.94 4.51 -7.62
CA ASP A 13 -19.74 3.41 -8.59
C ASP A 13 -20.06 3.86 -10.03
N ARG A 14 -19.87 2.97 -11.01
CA ARG A 14 -20.18 3.26 -12.43
C ARG A 14 -21.67 3.47 -12.70
N ALA A 15 -22.54 2.98 -11.80
CA ALA A 15 -23.98 3.18 -11.88
C ALA A 15 -24.43 4.45 -11.12
N GLY A 16 -23.49 5.26 -10.62
CA GLY A 16 -23.77 6.49 -9.87
C GLY A 16 -24.16 6.28 -8.40
N ARG A 17 -24.17 5.05 -7.89
CA ARG A 17 -24.49 4.75 -6.49
C ARG A 17 -23.29 4.98 -5.59
N VAL A 18 -23.52 5.34 -4.33
CA VAL A 18 -22.44 5.47 -3.35
C VAL A 18 -21.83 4.10 -3.06
N SER A 19 -20.52 4.00 -3.22
CA SER A 19 -19.76 2.81 -2.85
C SER A 19 -19.11 3.03 -1.49
N GLY A 20 -19.57 2.30 -0.48
CA GLY A 20 -19.01 2.41 0.88
C GLY A 20 -17.49 2.23 0.92
N LEU A 21 -16.94 1.31 0.11
CA LEU A 21 -15.49 1.08 0.00
C LEU A 21 -14.75 2.32 -0.54
N LYS A 22 -15.27 2.95 -1.61
CA LYS A 22 -14.65 4.14 -2.19
C LYS A 22 -14.79 5.34 -1.26
N LEU A 23 -15.94 5.49 -0.59
CA LEU A 23 -16.17 6.54 0.41
C LEU A 23 -15.21 6.39 1.59
N ALA A 24 -15.12 5.20 2.17
CA ALA A 24 -14.20 4.92 3.27
C ALA A 24 -12.75 5.18 2.86
N THR A 25 -12.34 4.74 1.68
CA THR A 25 -10.97 4.99 1.18
C THR A 25 -10.71 6.48 0.98
N PHE A 26 -11.69 7.24 0.49
CA PHE A 26 -11.57 8.68 0.32
C PHE A 26 -11.42 9.40 1.66
N LEU A 27 -12.26 9.07 2.66
CA LEU A 27 -12.18 9.66 4.00
C LEU A 27 -10.85 9.30 4.68
N LEU A 28 -10.41 8.05 4.59
CA LEU A 28 -9.12 7.61 5.13
C LEU A 28 -7.93 8.27 4.41
N ALA A 29 -8.06 8.60 3.13
CA ALA A 29 -7.03 9.33 2.39
C ALA A 29 -6.90 10.79 2.83
N LEU A 30 -8.00 11.41 3.29
CA LEU A 30 -8.01 12.78 3.82
C LEU A 30 -7.58 12.86 5.28
N ALA A 31 -7.93 11.84 6.07
CA ALA A 31 -7.73 11.82 7.51
C ALA A 31 -6.33 12.26 7.98
N PRO A 32 -5.21 11.78 7.40
CA PRO A 32 -3.90 12.19 7.89
C PRO A 32 -3.54 13.64 7.56
N GLY A 33 -3.95 14.15 6.40
CA GLY A 33 -3.79 15.55 6.06
C GLY A 33 -4.59 16.47 6.99
N LEU A 34 -5.82 16.06 7.35
CA LEU A 34 -6.64 16.78 8.32
C LEU A 34 -6.03 16.73 9.72
N TRP A 35 -5.50 15.59 10.13
CA TRP A 35 -4.81 15.44 11.42
C TRP A 35 -3.57 16.34 11.48
N LEU A 36 -2.73 16.35 10.45
CA LEU A 36 -1.55 17.21 10.37
C LEU A 36 -1.93 18.70 10.40
N ALA A 37 -2.97 19.10 9.67
CA ALA A 37 -3.47 20.47 9.67
C ALA A 37 -4.04 20.88 11.04
N GLY A 38 -4.77 19.98 11.70
CA GLY A 38 -5.28 20.19 13.06
C GLY A 38 -4.14 20.31 14.09
N ALA A 39 -3.13 19.44 14.00
CA ALA A 39 -1.95 19.50 14.86
C ALA A 39 -1.16 20.80 14.66
N TYR A 40 -1.05 21.29 13.43
CA TYR A 40 -0.47 22.61 13.14
C TYR A 40 -1.28 23.74 13.77
N ALA A 41 -2.61 23.74 13.60
CA ALA A 41 -3.49 24.77 14.15
C ALA A 41 -3.51 24.79 15.69
N ALA A 42 -3.26 23.63 16.32
CA ALA A 42 -3.17 23.49 17.77
C ALA A 42 -1.77 23.70 18.34
N ASP A 43 -0.80 24.17 17.53
CA ASP A 43 0.62 24.35 17.90
C ASP A 43 1.28 23.07 18.47
N ALA A 44 0.78 21.90 18.06
CA ALA A 44 1.18 20.59 18.59
C ALA A 44 2.36 19.95 17.82
N LEU A 45 2.93 20.66 16.83
CA LEU A 45 4.01 20.15 15.97
C LEU A 45 5.42 20.57 16.42
N GLY A 46 5.52 21.24 17.58
CA GLY A 46 6.78 21.67 18.17
C GLY A 46 7.45 22.85 17.45
N ALA A 47 8.73 23.07 17.76
CA ALA A 47 9.44 24.30 17.37
C ALA A 47 9.64 24.54 15.86
N LYS A 48 9.50 23.49 15.03
CA LYS A 48 9.65 23.58 13.56
C LYS A 48 8.43 22.98 12.87
N PRO A 49 7.27 23.64 12.94
CA PRO A 49 5.99 23.04 12.54
C PRO A 49 5.91 22.79 11.02
N ILE A 50 6.50 23.66 10.19
CA ILE A 50 6.56 23.45 8.73
C ILE A 50 7.42 22.24 8.38
N THR A 51 8.58 22.09 9.02
CA THR A 51 9.43 20.90 8.83
C THR A 51 8.73 19.61 9.30
N ALA A 52 7.94 19.67 10.38
CA ALA A 52 7.14 18.55 10.84
C ALA A 52 6.03 18.17 9.83
N LEU A 53 5.32 19.16 9.27
CA LEU A 53 4.37 18.94 8.17
C LEU A 53 5.04 18.34 6.93
N LEU A 54 6.23 18.85 6.58
CA LEU A 54 7.01 18.35 5.46
C LEU A 54 7.34 16.86 5.64
N HIS A 55 7.87 16.46 6.78
CA HIS A 55 8.15 15.04 7.07
C HIS A 55 6.86 14.21 7.09
N GLY A 56 5.83 14.65 7.81
CA GLY A 56 4.58 13.91 7.93
C GLY A 56 3.89 13.67 6.58
N THR A 57 3.85 14.66 5.70
CA THR A 57 3.28 14.49 4.35
C THR A 57 4.10 13.54 3.47
N GLY A 58 5.44 13.56 3.60
CA GLY A 58 6.33 12.62 2.91
C GLY A 58 6.12 11.18 3.38
N GLU A 59 6.02 10.97 4.69
CA GLU A 59 5.70 9.67 5.28
C GLU A 59 4.36 9.13 4.78
N TRP A 60 3.31 9.95 4.80
CA TRP A 60 1.99 9.53 4.33
C TRP A 60 1.98 9.23 2.83
N ALA A 61 2.76 9.94 2.02
CA ALA A 61 2.94 9.60 0.61
C ALA A 61 3.49 8.16 0.44
N VAL A 62 4.52 7.78 1.21
CA VAL A 62 5.08 6.41 1.21
C VAL A 62 4.06 5.40 1.69
N ARG A 63 3.32 5.69 2.78
CA ARG A 63 2.26 4.83 3.31
C ARG A 63 1.20 4.54 2.24
N PHE A 64 0.69 5.58 1.56
CA PHE A 64 -0.28 5.41 0.47
C PHE A 64 0.32 4.68 -0.73
N LEU A 65 1.61 4.86 -1.02
CA LEU A 65 2.29 4.13 -2.08
C LEU A 65 2.29 2.64 -1.78
N MET A 66 2.65 2.25 -0.56
CA MET A 66 2.62 0.86 -0.11
C MET A 66 1.20 0.29 -0.12
N LEU A 67 0.20 1.04 0.33
CA LEU A 67 -1.21 0.64 0.25
C LEU A 67 -1.67 0.43 -1.20
N SER A 68 -1.28 1.31 -2.12
CA SER A 68 -1.61 1.18 -3.55
C SER A 68 -1.00 -0.10 -4.16
N LEU A 69 0.23 -0.43 -3.76
CA LEU A 69 0.91 -1.65 -4.15
C LEU A 69 0.29 -2.88 -3.48
N ALA A 70 -0.24 -2.76 -2.26
CA ALA A 70 -0.88 -3.85 -1.53
C ALA A 70 -2.23 -4.27 -2.14
N VAL A 71 -2.90 -3.42 -2.95
CA VAL A 71 -4.20 -3.76 -3.55
C VAL A 71 -4.17 -5.06 -4.36
N THR A 72 -3.10 -5.33 -5.14
CA THR A 72 -3.03 -6.58 -5.94
C THR A 72 -2.96 -7.84 -5.08
N PRO A 73 -1.97 -7.97 -4.16
CA PRO A 73 -1.87 -9.16 -3.32
C PRO A 73 -3.11 -9.32 -2.44
N LEU A 74 -3.57 -8.25 -1.78
CA LEU A 74 -4.74 -8.31 -0.89
C LEU A 74 -6.02 -8.74 -1.62
N ARG A 75 -6.25 -8.27 -2.84
CA ARG A 75 -7.38 -8.72 -3.66
C ARG A 75 -7.40 -10.24 -3.84
N ARG A 76 -6.22 -10.85 -4.03
CA ARG A 76 -6.09 -12.29 -4.31
C ARG A 76 -6.21 -13.10 -3.02
N ILE A 77 -5.48 -12.70 -1.98
CA ILE A 77 -5.46 -13.37 -0.68
C ILE A 77 -6.84 -13.27 0.00
N ALA A 78 -7.41 -12.07 0.09
CA ALA A 78 -8.68 -11.85 0.77
C ALA A 78 -9.91 -12.20 -0.08
N HIS A 79 -9.74 -12.74 -1.30
CA HIS A 79 -10.82 -12.96 -2.28
C HIS A 79 -11.74 -11.74 -2.44
N ALA A 80 -11.16 -10.54 -2.42
CA ALA A 80 -11.87 -9.26 -2.41
C ALA A 80 -11.67 -8.52 -3.75
N PRO A 81 -12.30 -8.97 -4.87
CA PRO A 81 -12.10 -8.36 -6.19
C PRO A 81 -12.43 -6.87 -6.22
N LYS A 82 -13.35 -6.41 -5.36
CA LYS A 82 -13.77 -5.01 -5.24
C LYS A 82 -12.64 -4.07 -4.79
N LEU A 83 -11.57 -4.56 -4.17
CA LEU A 83 -10.40 -3.73 -3.80
C LEU A 83 -9.74 -3.07 -5.02
N ILE A 84 -9.89 -3.64 -6.22
CA ILE A 84 -9.35 -3.02 -7.44
C ILE A 84 -9.94 -1.63 -7.70
N LEU A 85 -11.16 -1.36 -7.22
CA LEU A 85 -11.88 -0.11 -7.43
C LEU A 85 -11.23 1.09 -6.77
N VAL A 86 -10.41 0.86 -5.73
CA VAL A 86 -9.77 1.95 -4.96
C VAL A 86 -8.29 2.13 -5.31
N ARG A 87 -7.71 1.29 -6.17
CA ARG A 87 -6.30 1.40 -6.57
C ARG A 87 -5.96 2.78 -7.16
N ARG A 88 -6.79 3.26 -8.10
CA ARG A 88 -6.57 4.57 -8.73
C ARG A 88 -6.66 5.69 -7.70
N MET A 89 -7.63 5.60 -6.78
CA MET A 89 -7.80 6.59 -5.71
C MET A 89 -6.54 6.66 -4.85
N LEU A 90 -6.05 5.52 -4.35
CA LEU A 90 -4.81 5.46 -3.57
C LEU A 90 -3.60 6.00 -4.35
N GLY A 91 -3.43 5.61 -5.62
CA GLY A 91 -2.32 6.10 -6.45
C GLY A 91 -2.35 7.62 -6.67
N LEU A 92 -3.54 8.20 -6.86
CA LEU A 92 -3.70 9.66 -6.95
C LEU A 92 -3.47 10.34 -5.58
N THR A 93 -3.83 9.69 -4.47
CA THR A 93 -3.50 10.17 -3.13
C THR A 93 -1.98 10.25 -2.92
N VAL A 94 -1.20 9.26 -3.39
CA VAL A 94 0.27 9.32 -3.34
C VAL A 94 0.78 10.59 -4.04
N LEU A 95 0.29 10.85 -5.26
CA LEU A 95 0.68 12.04 -6.00
C LEU A 95 0.26 13.33 -5.27
N ALA A 96 -0.96 13.38 -4.72
CA ALA A 96 -1.44 14.55 -3.99
C ALA A 96 -0.53 14.87 -2.78
N TYR A 97 -0.22 13.87 -1.96
CA TYR A 97 0.70 14.05 -0.83
C TYR A 97 2.13 14.38 -1.27
N GLY A 98 2.61 13.79 -2.37
CA GLY A 98 3.92 14.13 -2.94
C GLY A 98 4.00 15.59 -3.44
N LEU A 99 2.92 16.11 -4.04
CA LEU A 99 2.84 17.52 -4.43
C LEU A 99 2.77 18.43 -3.21
N ILE A 100 1.95 18.09 -2.22
CA ILE A 100 1.87 18.85 -0.95
C ILE A 100 3.24 18.87 -0.27
N HIS A 101 3.96 17.74 -0.25
CA HIS A 101 5.30 17.63 0.29
C HIS A 101 6.28 18.60 -0.43
N LEU A 102 6.27 18.64 -1.77
CA LEU A 102 7.08 19.62 -2.51
C LEU A 102 6.66 21.07 -2.19
N MET A 103 5.37 21.36 -2.08
CA MET A 103 4.89 22.70 -1.72
C MET A 103 5.34 23.10 -0.32
N LEU A 104 5.27 22.19 0.66
CA LEU A 104 5.79 22.43 2.01
C LEU A 104 7.30 22.65 2.01
N TYR A 105 8.04 21.98 1.13
CA TYR A 105 9.47 22.25 0.97
C TYR A 105 9.72 23.67 0.42
N VAL A 106 8.91 24.12 -0.55
CA VAL A 106 8.97 25.50 -1.04
C VAL A 106 8.67 26.50 0.08
N VAL A 107 7.68 26.21 0.93
CA VAL A 107 7.34 27.02 2.12
C VAL A 107 8.50 27.04 3.12
N ASP A 108 9.10 25.88 3.41
CA ASP A 108 10.28 25.74 4.29
C ASP A 108 11.50 26.52 3.76
N GLN A 109 11.60 26.69 2.44
CA GLN A 109 12.58 27.56 1.78
C GLN A 109 12.13 29.03 1.63
N ASN A 110 11.09 29.47 2.35
CA ASN A 110 10.55 30.83 2.33
C ASN A 110 10.17 31.33 0.92
N PHE A 111 9.68 30.43 0.06
CA PHE A 111 9.31 30.72 -1.33
C PHE A 111 10.45 31.23 -2.23
N VAL A 112 11.72 31.07 -1.82
CA VAL A 112 12.88 31.44 -2.63
C VAL A 112 13.15 30.34 -3.67
N LEU A 113 12.48 30.41 -4.83
CA LEU A 113 12.51 29.36 -5.86
C LEU A 113 13.90 29.05 -6.42
N THR A 114 14.77 30.06 -6.54
CA THR A 114 16.17 29.85 -6.96
C THR A 114 16.93 28.96 -5.98
N LYS A 115 16.73 29.17 -4.67
CA LYS A 115 17.27 28.33 -3.61
C LYS A 115 16.69 26.92 -3.66
N VAL A 116 15.36 26.80 -3.81
CA VAL A 116 14.68 25.50 -3.94
C VAL A 116 15.32 24.66 -5.06
N VAL A 117 15.47 25.23 -6.25
CA VAL A 117 16.06 24.53 -7.40
C VAL A 117 17.52 24.20 -7.16
N SER A 118 18.31 25.17 -6.66
CA SER A 118 19.72 24.96 -6.35
C SER A 118 19.91 23.79 -5.38
N GLU A 119 19.14 23.76 -4.30
CA GLU A 119 19.22 22.70 -3.29
C GLU A 119 18.79 21.34 -3.85
N ILE A 120 17.74 21.28 -4.69
CA ILE A 120 17.30 20.04 -5.34
C ILE A 120 18.39 19.46 -6.23
N VAL A 121 19.15 20.30 -6.93
CA VAL A 121 20.24 19.86 -7.81
C VAL A 121 21.50 19.51 -7.01
N SER A 122 21.82 20.28 -5.97
CA SER A 122 23.04 20.10 -5.18
C SER A 122 22.97 18.96 -4.16
N ARG A 123 21.77 18.54 -3.72
CA ARG A 123 21.60 17.46 -2.73
C ARG A 123 20.99 16.22 -3.37
N ILE A 124 21.78 15.15 -3.41
CA ILE A 124 21.39 13.90 -4.07
C ILE A 124 20.06 13.32 -3.57
N TYR A 125 19.77 13.39 -2.28
CA TYR A 125 18.51 12.88 -1.74
C TYR A 125 17.31 13.70 -2.25
N LEU A 126 17.44 15.02 -2.39
CA LEU A 126 16.38 15.86 -2.97
C LEU A 126 16.20 15.57 -4.45
N THR A 127 17.28 15.36 -5.20
CA THR A 127 17.22 14.97 -6.61
C THR A 127 16.44 13.66 -6.78
N ILE A 128 16.74 12.64 -5.96
CA ILE A 128 16.06 11.33 -6.00
C ILE A 128 14.57 11.50 -5.71
N GLY A 129 14.21 12.26 -4.67
CA GLY A 129 12.81 12.54 -4.32
C GLY A 129 12.08 13.27 -5.44
N PHE A 130 12.73 14.26 -6.08
CA PHE A 130 12.15 15.01 -7.19
C PHE A 130 11.94 14.13 -8.43
N VAL A 131 12.88 13.26 -8.78
CA VAL A 131 12.72 12.31 -9.89
C VAL A 131 11.57 11.34 -9.62
N ALA A 132 11.44 10.83 -8.38
CA ALA A 132 10.31 10.00 -7.99
C ALA A 132 8.98 10.74 -8.15
N LEU A 133 8.92 12.02 -7.74
CA LEU A 133 7.74 12.87 -7.90
C LEU A 133 7.38 13.10 -9.37
N LEU A 134 8.36 13.38 -10.24
CA LEU A 134 8.11 13.49 -11.68
C LEU A 134 7.52 12.20 -12.25
N GLY A 135 8.04 11.05 -11.83
CA GLY A 135 7.46 9.74 -12.15
C GLY A 135 6.00 9.62 -11.70
N LEU A 136 5.67 10.01 -10.47
CA LEU A 136 4.30 10.03 -9.96
C LEU A 136 3.39 10.96 -10.77
N VAL A 137 3.88 12.15 -11.16
CA VAL A 137 3.14 13.10 -12.01
C VAL A 137 2.80 12.45 -13.35
N VAL A 138 3.76 11.80 -14.01
CA VAL A 138 3.52 11.06 -15.26
C VAL A 138 2.45 9.98 -15.07
N LEU A 139 2.52 9.21 -13.98
CA LEU A 139 1.51 8.19 -13.68
C LEU A 139 0.13 8.79 -13.38
N GLY A 140 0.07 9.92 -12.68
CA GLY A 140 -1.17 10.63 -12.36
C GLY A 140 -1.85 11.22 -13.60
N VAL A 141 -1.10 11.92 -14.45
CA VAL A 141 -1.63 12.49 -15.71
C VAL A 141 -2.13 11.39 -16.65
N THR A 142 -1.45 10.24 -16.66
CA THR A 142 -1.87 9.08 -17.46
C THR A 142 -2.91 8.19 -16.77
N SER A 143 -3.47 8.62 -15.63
CA SER A 143 -4.50 7.86 -14.91
C SER A 143 -5.93 8.20 -15.33
N THR A 144 -6.17 9.13 -16.26
CA THR A 144 -7.53 9.45 -16.73
C THR A 144 -8.09 8.36 -17.65
N ASP A 145 -9.43 8.23 -17.74
CA ASP A 145 -10.05 7.23 -18.61
C ASP A 145 -9.72 7.47 -20.09
N GLY A 146 -9.57 8.74 -20.50
CA GLY A 146 -9.10 9.11 -21.83
C GLY A 146 -7.67 8.62 -22.11
N MET A 147 -6.75 8.83 -21.18
CA MET A 147 -5.36 8.40 -21.34
C MET A 147 -5.19 6.88 -21.31
N ILE A 148 -5.98 6.17 -20.49
CA ILE A 148 -6.00 4.70 -20.50
C ILE A 148 -6.41 4.19 -21.88
N ARG A 149 -7.46 4.76 -22.48
CA ARG A 149 -7.91 4.38 -23.84
C ARG A 149 -6.86 4.74 -24.90
N ARG A 150 -6.26 5.93 -24.81
CA ARG A 150 -5.27 6.41 -25.79
C ARG A 150 -3.98 5.59 -25.79
N LEU A 151 -3.48 5.21 -24.61
CA LEU A 151 -2.21 4.48 -24.47
C LEU A 151 -2.37 2.97 -24.67
N GLY A 152 -3.55 2.41 -24.44
CA GLY A 152 -3.84 1.00 -24.67
C GLY A 152 -2.83 0.05 -24.02
N LYS A 153 -2.14 -0.77 -24.83
CA LYS A 153 -1.15 -1.76 -24.38
C LYS A 153 0.11 -1.14 -23.75
N ALA A 154 0.41 0.13 -24.03
CA ALA A 154 1.54 0.84 -23.41
C ALA A 154 1.22 1.27 -21.97
N TRP A 155 -0.05 1.49 -21.62
CA TRP A 155 -0.45 1.99 -20.31
C TRP A 155 0.00 1.07 -19.15
N PRO A 156 -0.21 -0.27 -19.20
CA PRO A 156 0.28 -1.15 -18.14
C PRO A 156 1.81 -1.21 -18.07
N ARG A 157 2.53 -0.96 -19.17
CA ARG A 157 4.01 -0.93 -19.16
C ARG A 157 4.51 0.33 -18.46
N LEU A 158 3.91 1.48 -18.79
CA LEU A 158 4.19 2.74 -18.10
C LEU A 158 3.87 2.62 -16.61
N HIS A 159 2.70 2.10 -16.24
CA HIS A 159 2.30 2.00 -14.83
C HIS A 159 3.09 0.97 -14.01
N LYS A 160 3.92 0.13 -14.64
CA LYS A 160 4.90 -0.71 -13.93
C LYS A 160 6.10 0.09 -13.41
N THR A 161 6.36 1.30 -13.91
CA THR A 161 7.44 2.16 -13.38
C THR A 161 7.18 2.56 -11.93
N VAL A 162 5.95 2.40 -11.41
CA VAL A 162 5.62 2.59 -9.99
C VAL A 162 6.53 1.77 -9.06
N TYR A 163 7.04 0.61 -9.50
CA TYR A 163 7.98 -0.18 -8.70
C TYR A 163 9.34 0.51 -8.57
N VAL A 164 9.81 1.15 -9.64
CA VAL A 164 11.04 1.96 -9.62
C VAL A 164 10.82 3.22 -8.78
N ILE A 165 9.68 3.89 -8.96
CA ILE A 165 9.30 5.06 -8.15
C ILE A 165 9.25 4.72 -6.65
N ALA A 166 8.73 3.54 -6.29
CA ALA A 166 8.72 3.08 -4.91
C ALA A 166 10.13 2.86 -4.35
N ILE A 167 11.05 2.29 -5.14
CA ILE A 167 12.46 2.14 -4.75
C ILE A 167 13.09 3.53 -4.55
N LEU A 168 12.91 4.46 -5.48
CA LEU A 168 13.42 5.82 -5.36
C LEU A 168 12.85 6.54 -4.13
N GLY A 169 11.56 6.40 -3.87
CA GLY A 169 10.91 6.98 -2.69
C GLY A 169 11.45 6.41 -1.37
N LEU A 170 11.70 5.11 -1.30
CA LEU A 170 12.31 4.47 -0.12
C LEU A 170 13.76 4.93 0.07
N ILE A 171 14.58 5.00 -0.99
CA ILE A 171 15.95 5.51 -0.92
C ILE A 171 15.97 6.97 -0.48
N HIS A 172 15.10 7.81 -1.04
CA HIS A 172 14.93 9.20 -0.60
C HIS A 172 14.60 9.27 0.90
N TYR A 173 13.73 8.39 1.39
CA TYR A 173 13.34 8.35 2.79
C TYR A 173 14.51 7.93 3.70
N TYR A 174 15.29 6.91 3.32
CA TYR A 174 16.51 6.54 4.03
C TYR A 174 17.52 7.68 4.15
N LEU A 175 17.76 8.40 3.05
CA LEU A 175 18.74 9.48 3.02
C LEU A 175 18.29 10.72 3.80
N GLN A 176 16.98 10.91 3.97
CA GLN A 176 16.44 12.00 4.77
C GLN A 176 16.48 11.69 6.28
N ALA A 177 16.36 10.42 6.65
CA ALA A 177 16.44 9.98 8.04
C ALA A 177 17.84 10.23 8.60
N LYS A 178 17.92 10.93 9.73
CA LYS A 178 19.20 11.40 10.30
C LYS A 178 19.90 10.36 11.17
N ILE A 179 19.17 9.74 12.09
CA ILE A 179 19.73 8.84 13.10
C ILE A 179 18.90 7.56 13.13
N ASP A 180 17.59 7.70 13.35
CA ASP A 180 16.67 6.57 13.36
C ASP A 180 16.13 6.30 11.95
N VAL A 181 16.46 5.12 11.41
CA VAL A 181 15.97 4.64 10.11
C VAL A 181 14.90 3.55 10.27
N SER A 182 14.32 3.38 11.46
CA SER A 182 13.35 2.33 11.73
C SER A 182 12.16 2.33 10.76
N ASP A 183 11.61 3.52 10.49
CA ASP A 183 10.48 3.67 9.58
C ASP A 183 10.82 3.34 8.11
N PRO A 184 11.86 3.93 7.48
CA PRO A 184 12.22 3.55 6.12
C PRO A 184 12.63 2.07 6.01
N VAL A 185 13.26 1.47 7.03
CA VAL A 185 13.53 0.03 7.10
C VAL A 185 12.24 -0.79 7.10
N PHE A 186 11.27 -0.45 7.95
CA PHE A 186 9.99 -1.14 7.99
C PHE A 186 9.29 -1.10 6.63
N TRP A 187 9.16 0.09 6.02
CA TRP A 187 8.50 0.23 4.72
C TRP A 187 9.24 -0.47 3.58
N THR A 188 10.56 -0.61 3.70
CA THR A 188 11.38 -1.39 2.77
C THR A 188 11.10 -2.87 2.89
N GLY A 189 11.02 -3.41 4.11
CA GLY A 189 10.59 -4.79 4.33
C GLY A 189 9.16 -5.06 3.86
N ALA A 190 8.23 -4.13 4.11
CA ALA A 190 6.87 -4.21 3.58
C ALA A 190 6.85 -4.22 2.04
N PHE A 191 7.66 -3.38 1.40
CA PHE A 191 7.83 -3.40 -0.05
C PHE A 191 8.38 -4.74 -0.55
N LEU A 192 9.40 -5.30 0.12
CA LEU A 192 9.98 -6.60 -0.22
C LEU A 192 8.97 -7.74 -0.09
N LEU A 193 8.13 -7.75 0.95
CA LEU A 193 7.01 -8.69 1.07
C LEU A 193 6.07 -8.60 -0.14
N LEU A 194 5.68 -7.37 -0.50
CA LEU A 194 4.79 -7.12 -1.63
C LEU A 194 5.39 -7.55 -2.97
N MET A 195 6.70 -7.38 -3.16
CA MET A 195 7.41 -7.78 -4.37
C MET A 195 7.65 -9.29 -4.40
N GLY A 196 8.07 -9.89 -3.29
CA GLY A 196 8.28 -11.33 -3.17
C GLY A 196 6.99 -12.10 -3.43
N HIS A 197 5.85 -11.65 -2.92
CA HIS A 197 4.56 -12.26 -3.23
C HIS A 197 4.21 -12.18 -4.73
N ARG A 198 4.55 -11.07 -5.42
CA ARG A 198 4.38 -10.98 -6.88
C ARG A 198 5.34 -11.91 -7.63
N ALA A 199 6.57 -12.03 -7.16
CA ALA A 199 7.57 -12.92 -7.74
C ALA A 199 7.13 -14.38 -7.64
N MET A 200 6.67 -14.83 -6.46
CA MET A 200 6.07 -16.15 -6.27
C MET A 200 4.96 -16.42 -7.28
N GLN A 201 4.04 -15.47 -7.48
CA GLN A 201 2.94 -15.62 -8.42
C GLN A 201 3.40 -15.63 -9.88
N ARG A 202 4.47 -14.91 -10.21
CA ARG A 202 5.06 -14.93 -11.55
C ARG A 202 5.77 -16.24 -11.84
N LEU A 203 6.37 -16.85 -10.82
CA LEU A 203 7.06 -18.14 -10.90
C LEU A 203 6.11 -19.34 -10.74
N GLY A 204 4.81 -19.12 -10.58
CA GLY A 204 3.80 -20.18 -10.43
C GLY A 204 3.82 -20.88 -9.06
N TRP A 205 4.49 -20.30 -8.06
CA TRP A 205 4.54 -20.89 -6.71
C TRP A 205 3.18 -20.78 -6.01
N PRO A 206 2.74 -21.84 -5.30
CA PRO A 206 1.46 -21.83 -4.61
C PRO A 206 1.46 -20.79 -3.49
N SER A 207 0.33 -20.14 -3.26
CA SER A 207 0.12 -19.21 -2.14
C SER A 207 -0.50 -19.94 -0.94
N ASN A 208 0.16 -21.01 -0.48
CA ASN A 208 -0.27 -21.77 0.69
C ASN A 208 0.35 -21.17 1.98
N PRO A 209 -0.13 -21.54 3.18
CA PRO A 209 0.39 -20.97 4.41
C PRO A 209 1.91 -21.12 4.58
N LEU A 210 2.48 -22.26 4.19
CA LEU A 210 3.91 -22.54 4.34
C LEU A 210 4.77 -21.61 3.46
N THR A 211 4.41 -21.44 2.19
CA THR A 211 5.16 -20.57 1.28
C THR A 211 5.03 -19.09 1.67
N LEU A 212 3.89 -18.68 2.23
CA LEU A 212 3.69 -17.33 2.76
C LEU A 212 4.50 -17.08 4.04
N VAL A 213 4.58 -18.06 4.94
CA VAL A 213 5.46 -18.01 6.12
C VAL A 213 6.93 -17.96 5.68
N GLY A 214 7.34 -18.79 4.72
CA GLY A 214 8.69 -18.76 4.16
C GLY A 214 9.05 -17.40 3.56
N LEU A 215 8.12 -16.79 2.80
CA LEU A 215 8.29 -15.43 2.30
C LEU A 215 8.44 -14.41 3.44
N ALA A 216 7.62 -14.52 4.49
CA ALA A 216 7.69 -13.62 5.65
C ALA A 216 9.04 -13.69 6.35
N VAL A 217 9.55 -14.90 6.60
CA VAL A 217 10.87 -15.13 7.21
C VAL A 217 11.98 -14.56 6.32
N VAL A 218 11.99 -14.86 5.03
CA VAL A 218 13.01 -14.35 4.11
C VAL A 218 12.99 -12.82 4.05
N ALA A 219 11.81 -12.20 3.93
CA ALA A 219 11.71 -10.75 3.92
C ALA A 219 12.17 -10.11 5.24
N THR A 220 11.89 -10.75 6.38
CA THR A 220 12.36 -10.32 7.71
C THR A 220 13.88 -10.33 7.78
N LEU A 221 14.51 -11.43 7.38
CA LEU A 221 15.98 -11.57 7.38
C LEU A 221 16.63 -10.56 6.45
N VAL A 222 16.11 -10.38 5.23
CA VAL A 222 16.62 -9.37 4.28
C VAL A 222 16.44 -7.96 4.86
N THR A 223 15.34 -7.68 5.55
CA THR A 223 15.11 -6.38 6.19
C THR A 223 16.14 -6.10 7.28
N ALA A 224 16.40 -7.07 8.16
CA ALA A 224 17.41 -6.94 9.21
C ALA A 224 18.83 -6.75 8.63
N LEU A 225 19.16 -7.46 7.54
CA LEU A 225 20.42 -7.28 6.83
C LEU A 225 20.55 -5.90 6.20
N LEU A 226 19.48 -5.38 5.58
CA LEU A 226 19.48 -4.04 5.00
C LEU A 226 19.63 -2.95 6.06
N GLU A 227 18.99 -3.11 7.21
CA GLU A 227 19.18 -2.21 8.36
C GLU A 227 20.64 -2.23 8.84
N ALA A 228 21.20 -3.42 9.07
CA ALA A 228 22.58 -3.58 9.51
C ALA A 228 23.59 -3.01 8.50
N ALA A 229 23.35 -3.26 7.20
CA ALA A 229 24.17 -2.71 6.13
C ALA A 229 24.09 -1.18 6.07
N TRP A 230 22.90 -0.60 6.25
CA TRP A 230 22.73 0.84 6.27
C TRP A 230 23.52 1.49 7.41
N TYR A 231 23.35 1.03 8.65
CA TYR A 231 24.10 1.56 9.79
C TYR A 231 25.61 1.33 9.66
N GLY A 232 26.02 0.20 9.08
CA GLY A 232 27.43 -0.10 8.79
C GLY A 232 28.07 0.88 7.82
N VAL A 233 27.38 1.22 6.73
CA VAL A 233 27.91 2.10 5.67
C VAL A 233 27.72 3.58 5.98
N ALA A 234 26.54 3.96 6.49
CA ALA A 234 26.17 5.36 6.67
C ALA A 234 26.58 5.95 8.03
N SER A 235 26.57 5.13 9.09
CA SER A 235 26.82 5.59 10.46
C SER A 235 28.12 5.07 11.06
N GLY A 236 28.80 4.13 10.39
CA GLY A 236 30.03 3.49 10.90
C GLY A 236 29.80 2.55 12.09
N ILE A 237 28.54 2.23 12.42
CA ILE A 237 28.19 1.30 13.50
C ILE A 237 28.44 -0.12 13.01
N PRO A 238 29.17 -0.99 13.75
CA PRO A 238 29.41 -2.36 13.32
C PRO A 238 28.12 -3.10 12.99
N ALA A 239 28.01 -3.59 11.75
CA ALA A 239 26.81 -4.27 11.26
C ALA A 239 26.44 -5.51 12.11
N SER A 240 27.44 -6.17 12.71
CA SER A 240 27.23 -7.30 13.63
C SER A 240 26.43 -6.91 14.87
N LEU A 241 26.64 -5.72 15.43
CA LEU A 241 25.90 -5.22 16.59
C LEU A 241 24.44 -4.93 16.25
N VAL A 242 24.18 -4.37 15.06
CA VAL A 242 22.81 -4.11 14.60
C VAL A 242 22.09 -5.43 14.30
N LEU A 243 22.81 -6.42 13.77
CA LEU A 243 22.25 -7.74 13.51
C LEU A 243 21.96 -8.50 14.80
N SER A 244 22.86 -8.49 15.79
CA SER A 244 22.61 -9.10 17.10
C SER A 244 21.41 -8.44 17.79
N ALA A 245 21.32 -7.10 17.72
CA ALA A 245 20.19 -6.37 18.28
C ALA A 245 18.85 -6.72 17.62
N ASN A 246 18.83 -7.17 16.36
CA ASN A 246 17.61 -7.67 15.71
C ASN A 246 17.17 -9.06 16.23
N LEU A 247 18.10 -9.84 16.77
CA LEU A 247 17.89 -11.21 17.26
C LEU A 247 17.67 -11.29 18.78
N ASP A 248 18.11 -10.28 19.53
CA ASP A 248 17.89 -10.18 20.98
C ASP A 248 16.44 -9.87 21.34
N VAL A 249 16.01 -10.29 22.54
CA VAL A 249 14.66 -10.00 23.07
C VAL A 249 14.57 -8.50 23.35
N PRO A 250 13.72 -7.74 22.64
CA PRO A 250 13.90 -6.30 22.61
C PRO A 250 13.11 -5.57 23.70
N ASP A 251 13.72 -4.52 24.28
CA ASP A 251 13.02 -3.45 25.01
C ASP A 251 12.18 -2.56 24.05
N THR A 252 12.53 -2.53 22.77
CA THR A 252 11.84 -1.81 21.70
C THR A 252 11.74 -2.65 20.43
N ILE A 253 10.52 -2.89 19.93
CA ILE A 253 10.28 -3.77 18.77
C ILE A 253 10.94 -3.19 17.51
N ARG A 254 11.95 -3.88 16.99
CA ARG A 254 12.68 -3.49 15.78
C ARG A 254 11.86 -3.69 14.49
N PRO A 255 12.17 -2.96 13.40
CA PRO A 255 11.42 -2.99 12.14
C PRO A 255 11.24 -4.40 11.56
N ALA A 256 12.26 -5.26 11.64
CA ALA A 256 12.18 -6.62 11.11
C ALA A 256 11.04 -7.44 11.75
N TRP A 257 10.80 -7.28 13.05
CA TRP A 257 9.70 -7.95 13.76
C TRP A 257 8.33 -7.46 13.29
N TRP A 258 8.20 -6.17 13.00
CA TRP A 258 6.98 -5.62 12.39
C TRP A 258 6.74 -6.16 10.97
N VAL A 259 7.80 -6.35 10.19
CA VAL A 259 7.73 -6.98 8.87
C VAL A 259 7.32 -8.45 8.99
N LEU A 260 7.86 -9.19 9.95
CA LEU A 260 7.45 -10.55 10.24
C LEU A 260 5.97 -10.61 10.60
N ALA A 261 5.51 -9.77 11.54
CA ALA A 261 4.12 -9.70 11.94
C ALA A 261 3.19 -9.39 10.75
N LEU A 262 3.55 -8.42 9.91
CA LEU A 262 2.82 -8.08 8.70
C LEU A 262 2.77 -9.25 7.70
N GLY A 263 3.90 -9.95 7.51
CA GLY A 263 4.00 -11.11 6.63
C GLY A 263 3.16 -12.29 7.12
N LEU A 264 3.12 -12.52 8.43
CA LEU A 264 2.34 -13.59 9.07
C LEU A 264 0.85 -13.29 9.16
N ALA A 265 0.42 -12.02 9.13
CA ALA A 265 -1.00 -11.67 9.12
C ALA A 265 -1.76 -12.34 7.96
N VAL A 266 -1.12 -12.45 6.79
CA VAL A 266 -1.70 -13.05 5.58
C VAL A 266 -2.05 -14.54 5.75
N PRO A 267 -1.12 -15.46 6.10
CA PRO A 267 -1.45 -16.86 6.32
C PRO A 267 -2.39 -17.07 7.51
N ILE A 268 -2.31 -16.25 8.56
CA ILE A 268 -3.23 -16.30 9.71
C ILE A 268 -4.67 -16.01 9.24
N LEU A 269 -4.87 -14.93 8.49
CA LEU A 269 -6.20 -14.58 7.95
C LEU A 269 -6.75 -15.69 7.04
N ASN A 270 -5.91 -16.30 6.22
CA ASN A 270 -6.31 -17.44 5.38
C ASN A 270 -6.72 -18.66 6.23
N ALA A 271 -5.98 -18.98 7.29
CA ALA A 271 -6.27 -20.11 8.17
C ALA A 271 -7.56 -19.89 9.00
N VAL A 272 -7.76 -18.69 9.53
CA VAL A 272 -8.98 -18.31 10.26
C VAL A 272 -10.19 -18.43 9.35
N ARG A 273 -10.11 -17.91 8.13
CA ARG A 273 -11.21 -17.98 7.17
C ARG A 273 -11.53 -19.41 6.75
N ALA A 274 -10.52 -20.23 6.47
CA ALA A 274 -10.72 -21.64 6.13
C ALA A 274 -11.44 -22.41 7.26
N ARG A 275 -11.20 -22.04 8.53
CA ARG A 275 -11.95 -22.58 9.67
C ARG A 275 -13.40 -22.07 9.71
N MET A 276 -13.64 -20.79 9.45
CA MET A 276 -14.99 -20.21 9.42
C MET A 276 -15.85 -20.84 8.30
N ASP A 277 -15.29 -21.02 7.11
CA ASP A 277 -15.99 -21.63 5.98
C ASP A 277 -16.33 -23.11 6.24
N LYS A 278 -15.47 -23.83 6.98
CA LYS A 278 -15.76 -25.20 7.45
C LYS A 278 -16.84 -25.23 8.52
N SER A 279 -16.83 -24.26 9.44
CA SER A 279 -17.85 -24.13 10.50
C SER A 279 -19.23 -23.69 9.96
N GLY A 280 -19.26 -22.97 8.84
CA GLY A 280 -20.48 -22.49 8.18
C GLY A 280 -21.13 -23.52 7.25
N ARG A 281 -20.46 -24.64 6.93
CA ARG A 281 -21.09 -25.79 6.26
C ARG A 281 -21.97 -26.54 7.27
N GLY A 282 -23.17 -26.01 7.49
CA GLY A 282 -24.24 -26.69 8.21
C GLY A 282 -24.58 -28.04 7.58
N LYS A 283 -25.11 -28.96 8.41
CA LYS A 283 -25.51 -30.33 8.04
C LYS A 283 -26.22 -30.37 6.68
N PRO A 284 -26.02 -31.42 5.86
CA PRO A 284 -26.70 -31.59 4.58
C PRO A 284 -28.20 -31.34 4.75
N LYS A 285 -28.78 -30.50 3.89
CA LYS A 285 -30.24 -30.29 3.86
C LYS A 285 -30.91 -31.67 3.71
N PRO A 286 -31.82 -32.07 4.61
CA PRO A 286 -32.46 -33.38 4.50
C PRO A 286 -33.09 -33.53 3.11
N ALA A 287 -32.92 -34.71 2.52
CA ALA A 287 -33.45 -35.01 1.21
C ALA A 287 -34.95 -34.67 1.16
N PRO A 288 -35.45 -34.03 0.09
CA PRO A 288 -36.88 -33.80 -0.06
C PRO A 288 -37.62 -35.11 0.10
N ALA A 289 -38.69 -35.11 0.90
CA ALA A 289 -39.53 -36.29 1.08
C ALA A 289 -40.01 -36.78 -0.30
N PRO A 290 -39.98 -38.11 -0.57
CA PRO A 290 -40.46 -38.65 -1.83
C PRO A 290 -41.90 -38.20 -2.07
N ARG A 291 -42.17 -37.70 -3.28
CA ARG A 291 -43.53 -37.28 -3.67
C ARG A 291 -44.46 -38.50 -3.54
N PRO A 292 -45.65 -38.35 -2.95
CA PRO A 292 -46.64 -39.42 -2.92
C PRO A 292 -46.95 -39.85 -4.36
N ALA A 293 -47.02 -41.17 -4.56
CA ALA A 293 -47.33 -41.75 -5.86
C ALA A 293 -48.70 -41.23 -6.36
N PRO A 294 -48.85 -40.94 -7.66
CA PRO A 294 -50.13 -40.51 -8.20
C PRO A 294 -51.18 -41.59 -7.91
N ALA A 295 -52.31 -41.16 -7.32
CA ALA A 295 -53.46 -42.02 -7.12
C ALA A 295 -53.85 -42.63 -8.46
N ARG A 296 -53.84 -43.96 -8.55
CA ARG A 296 -54.42 -44.66 -9.68
C ARG A 296 -55.93 -44.40 -9.62
N GLU A 297 -56.41 -43.48 -10.45
CA GLU A 297 -57.84 -43.38 -10.74
C GLU A 297 -58.27 -44.73 -11.29
N ALA A 298 -59.11 -45.42 -10.52
CA ALA A 298 -59.80 -46.60 -10.97
C ALA A 298 -60.71 -46.19 -12.12
N VAL A 299 -60.34 -46.62 -13.33
CA VAL A 299 -61.25 -46.68 -14.47
C VAL A 299 -62.37 -47.64 -14.10
N ALA A 300 -63.46 -47.11 -13.55
CA ALA A 300 -64.71 -47.83 -13.38
C ALA A 300 -65.50 -47.68 -14.69
N ALA A 301 -65.63 -48.80 -15.38
CA ALA A 301 -66.50 -48.97 -16.53
C ALA A 301 -67.95 -48.61 -16.19
N ARG A 302 -68.60 -47.84 -17.06
CA ARG A 302 -70.02 -47.96 -17.44
C ARG A 302 -70.27 -47.15 -18.71
#